data_AF-A0A7J6PZA4-F1
#
_entry.id   AF-A0A7J6PZA4-F1
#
_cell.length_a   1.000
_cell.length_b   1.000
_cell.length_c   1.000
_cell.angle_alpha   90.00
_cell.angle_beta   90.00
_cell.angle_gamma   90.00
#
_symmetry.space_group_name_H-M   'P 1'
#
loop_
_entity.id
_entity.type
_entity.pdbx_description
1 polymer ?
#
loop_
_entity_poly.entity_id
_entity_poly.type
_entity_poly.pdbx_seq_one_letter_code
_entity_poly.pdbx_strand_id
1 'polypeptide(L)'
;MAHYAPARVVFDFGLQWDENQYIEQVGQDCDRISEDMDLMKDFKEAVIPNVKLHHTVGAILVDGQPMRSSLEPVPVRALEVMKRLLNDIAEEKSKEAMTALLAFEAV
;
A
#
# COMPACT_ATOMS: atom_id res chain seq x y z
N MET A 1 -3.99 18.09 -20.05
CA MET A 1 -3.07 17.34 -19.17
C MET A 1 -3.66 16.95 -17.81
N ALA A 2 -4.73 17.58 -17.30
CA ALA A 2 -5.29 17.28 -15.97
C ALA A 2 -5.92 15.88 -15.80
N HIS A 3 -6.27 15.18 -16.89
CA HIS A 3 -7.00 13.90 -16.84
C HIS A 3 -6.20 12.73 -16.24
N TYR A 4 -4.87 12.84 -16.18
CA TYR A 4 -3.97 11.80 -15.66
C TYR A 4 -3.20 12.26 -14.41
N ALA A 5 -3.53 13.44 -13.87
CA ALA A 5 -2.90 13.93 -12.64
C ALA A 5 -3.10 12.98 -11.43
N PRO A 6 -4.28 12.38 -11.21
CA PRO A 6 -4.46 11.41 -10.12
C PRO A 6 -3.62 10.15 -10.30
N ALA A 7 -3.51 9.64 -11.53
CA ALA A 7 -2.67 8.50 -11.88
C ALA A 7 -1.18 8.74 -11.55
N ARG A 8 -0.74 10.01 -11.63
CA ARG A 8 0.64 10.39 -11.36
C ARG A 8 1.03 10.19 -9.90
N VAL A 9 0.12 10.41 -8.96
CA VAL A 9 0.40 10.20 -7.52
C VAL A 9 0.71 8.73 -7.25
N VAL A 10 -0.08 7.81 -7.81
CA VAL A 10 0.15 6.36 -7.67
C VAL A 10 1.45 5.94 -8.36
N PHE A 11 1.75 6.52 -9.52
CA PHE A 11 2.98 6.25 -10.24
C PHE A 11 4.22 6.71 -9.47
N ASP A 12 4.21 7.95 -8.98
CA ASP A 12 5.32 8.53 -8.22
C ASP A 12 5.54 7.76 -6.91
N PHE A 13 4.45 7.36 -6.23
CA PHE A 13 4.52 6.44 -5.09
C PHE A 13 5.20 5.13 -5.47
N GLY A 14 4.77 4.47 -6.55
CA GLY A 14 5.34 3.20 -6.98
C GLY A 14 6.82 3.27 -7.40
N LEU A 15 7.33 4.46 -7.73
CA LEU A 15 8.76 4.68 -8.01
C LEU A 15 9.59 4.92 -6.76
N GLN A 16 9.01 5.59 -5.77
CA GLN A 16 9.71 6.03 -4.56
C GLN A 16 9.59 5.05 -3.40
N TRP A 17 8.53 4.25 -3.40
CA TRP A 17 8.22 3.35 -2.30
C TRP A 17 9.18 2.16 -2.29
N ASP A 18 9.96 2.06 -1.22
CA ASP A 18 10.87 0.96 -0.94
C ASP A 18 10.38 0.20 0.29
N GLU A 19 10.27 -1.12 0.16
CA GLU A 19 9.77 -2.02 1.19
C GLU A 19 10.64 -2.02 2.45
N ASN A 20 11.97 -2.08 2.29
CA ASN A 20 12.89 -2.17 3.43
C ASN A 20 12.90 -0.86 4.20
N GLN A 21 12.98 0.26 3.47
CA GLN A 21 12.91 1.59 4.05
C GLN A 21 11.58 1.81 4.79
N TYR A 22 10.46 1.35 4.23
CA TYR A 22 9.16 1.44 4.88
C TYR A 22 9.13 0.66 6.21
N ILE A 23 9.60 -0.59 6.20
CA ILE A 23 9.66 -1.44 7.40
C ILE A 23 10.52 -0.79 8.49
N GLU A 24 11.70 -0.26 8.12
CA GLU A 24 12.59 0.43 9.06
C GLU A 24 11.96 1.70 9.65
N GLN A 25 11.20 2.45 8.85
CA GLN A 25 10.59 3.71 9.29
C GLN A 25 9.35 3.52 10.16
N VAL A 26 8.53 2.50 9.87
CA VAL A 26 7.25 2.28 10.56
C VAL A 26 7.44 1.44 11.83
N GLY A 27 8.42 0.53 11.84
CA GLY A 27 8.71 -0.32 12.98
C GLY A 27 7.48 -1.14 13.43
N GLN A 28 7.11 -1.02 14.71
CA GLN A 28 5.93 -1.68 15.31
C GLN A 28 4.71 -0.75 15.44
N ASP A 29 4.66 0.38 14.73
CA ASP A 29 3.54 1.33 14.80
C ASP A 29 2.33 0.84 13.98
N CYS A 30 1.45 0.07 14.62
CA CYS A 30 0.27 -0.51 13.98
C CYS A 30 -0.74 0.54 13.50
N ASP A 31 -0.87 1.67 14.20
CA ASP A 31 -1.81 2.73 13.83
C ASP A 31 -1.37 3.36 12.51
N ARG A 32 -0.08 3.69 12.39
CA ARG A 32 0.51 4.19 11.16
C ARG A 32 0.38 3.19 10.00
N ILE A 33 0.65 1.90 10.25
CA ILE A 33 0.46 0.87 9.21
C ILE A 33 -1.00 0.82 8.75
N SER A 34 -1.97 0.97 9.66
CA SER A 34 -3.39 0.99 9.31
C SER A 34 -3.76 2.20 8.45
N GLU A 35 -3.28 3.39 8.79
CA GLU A 35 -3.48 4.61 7.99
C GLU A 35 -2.90 4.46 6.57
N ASP A 36 -1.68 3.93 6.46
CA ASP A 36 -1.02 3.69 5.18
C ASP A 36 -1.75 2.60 4.35
N MET A 37 -2.33 1.59 4.99
CA MET A 37 -3.18 0.60 4.32
C MET A 37 -4.45 1.22 3.75
N ASP A 38 -5.06 2.19 4.44
CA ASP A 38 -6.24 2.90 3.94
C ASP A 38 -5.91 3.79 2.74
N LEU A 39 -4.73 4.42 2.72
CA LEU A 39 -4.22 5.11 1.53
C LEU A 39 -4.07 4.15 0.33
N MET A 40 -3.53 2.95 0.54
CA MET A 40 -3.41 1.97 -0.55
C MET A 40 -4.77 1.47 -1.05
N LYS A 41 -5.77 1.37 -0.17
CA LYS A 41 -7.16 1.08 -0.58
C LYS A 41 -7.73 2.21 -1.41
N ASP A 42 -7.55 3.46 -1.00
CA ASP A 42 -7.99 4.63 -1.77
C ASP A 42 -7.36 4.66 -3.17
N PHE A 43 -6.06 4.35 -3.28
CA PHE A 43 -5.40 4.21 -4.59
C PHE A 43 -6.07 3.14 -5.46
N LYS A 44 -6.37 1.97 -4.88
CA LYS A 44 -6.98 0.85 -5.58
C LYS A 44 -8.43 1.09 -5.97
N GLU A 45 -9.22 1.71 -5.11
CA GLU A 45 -10.68 1.78 -5.21
C GLU A 45 -11.18 3.12 -5.76
N ALA A 46 -10.47 4.21 -5.50
CA ALA A 46 -10.85 5.55 -5.95
C ALA A 46 -9.93 6.06 -7.06
N VAL A 47 -8.62 6.05 -6.87
CA VAL A 47 -7.71 6.76 -7.80
C VAL A 47 -7.57 6.02 -9.14
N ILE A 48 -7.16 4.75 -9.11
CA ILE A 48 -6.92 3.94 -10.32
C ILE A 48 -8.20 3.75 -11.14
N PRO A 49 -9.38 3.46 -10.54
CA PRO A 49 -10.61 3.26 -11.31
C PRO A 49 -11.11 4.53 -12.00
N ASN A 50 -10.83 5.70 -11.44
CA ASN A 50 -11.21 7.00 -11.99
C ASN A 50 -10.28 7.48 -13.11
N VAL A 51 -9.23 6.74 -13.43
CA VAL A 51 -8.37 7.03 -14.58
C VAL A 51 -9.17 6.86 -15.88
N LYS A 52 -9.19 7.91 -16.69
CA LYS A 52 -9.93 7.93 -17.96
C LYS A 52 -9.29 6.98 -18.96
N LEU A 53 -10.04 5.93 -19.34
CA LEU A 53 -9.59 4.90 -20.27
C LEU A 53 -9.47 5.40 -21.71
N HIS A 54 -10.37 6.27 -22.14
CA HIS A 54 -10.36 6.78 -23.51
C HIS A 54 -10.55 8.29 -23.47
N HIS A 55 -9.63 9.03 -24.08
CA HIS A 55 -9.80 10.46 -24.31
C HIS A 55 -9.26 10.87 -25.67
N THR A 56 -9.91 11.86 -26.27
CA THR A 56 -9.52 12.38 -27.56
C THR A 56 -8.74 13.68 -27.37
N VAL A 57 -7.59 13.79 -28.03
CA VAL A 57 -6.79 15.02 -28.11
C VAL A 57 -6.67 15.40 -29.58
N GLY A 58 -7.48 16.38 -30.00
CA GLY A 58 -7.60 16.73 -31.42
C GLY A 58 -8.17 15.56 -32.23
N ALA A 59 -7.37 15.02 -33.15
CA ALA A 59 -7.72 13.84 -33.97
C ALA A 59 -7.15 12.52 -33.43
N ILE A 60 -6.47 12.53 -32.28
CA ILE A 60 -5.83 11.35 -31.70
C ILE A 60 -6.73 10.79 -30.59
N LEU A 61 -7.10 9.52 -30.69
CA LEU A 61 -7.66 8.76 -29.58
C LEU A 61 -6.52 8.19 -28.75
N VAL A 62 -6.46 8.54 -27.47
CA VAL A 62 -5.48 7.99 -26.54
C VAL A 62 -6.15 6.91 -25.70
N ASP A 63 -5.51 5.75 -25.68
CA ASP A 63 -5.87 4.63 -24.84
C ASP A 63 -5.08 4.67 -23.52
N GLY A 64 -5.82 4.85 -22.42
CA GLY A 64 -5.32 4.86 -21.06
C GLY A 64 -5.38 3.49 -20.37
N GLN A 65 -5.94 2.46 -21.03
CA GLN A 65 -6.00 1.10 -20.46
C GLN A 65 -4.63 0.56 -20.07
N PRO A 66 -3.56 0.65 -20.91
CA PRO A 66 -2.24 0.15 -20.52
C PRO A 66 -1.66 0.87 -19.30
N MET A 67 -1.91 2.17 -19.19
CA MET A 67 -1.45 2.95 -18.04
C MET A 67 -2.17 2.52 -16.76
N ARG A 68 -3.50 2.37 -16.80
CA ARG A 68 -4.26 1.86 -15.65
C ARG A 68 -3.76 0.49 -15.20
N SER A 69 -3.60 -0.45 -16.13
CA SER A 69 -3.07 -1.78 -15.84
C SER A 69 -1.66 -1.76 -15.25
N SER A 70 -0.83 -0.77 -15.60
CA SER A 70 0.51 -0.60 -15.01
C SER A 70 0.49 -0.11 -13.55
N LEU A 71 -0.60 0.56 -13.12
CA LEU A 71 -0.74 1.12 -11.77
C LEU A 71 -1.36 0.14 -10.79
N GLU A 72 -2.24 -0.76 -11.27
CA GLU A 72 -2.94 -1.76 -10.43
C GLU A 72 -2.00 -2.58 -9.50
N PRO A 73 -0.80 -3.01 -9.92
CA PRO A 73 0.10 -3.77 -9.05
C PRO A 73 0.76 -2.94 -7.94
N VAL A 74 0.74 -1.61 -8.00
CA VAL A 74 1.44 -0.74 -7.03
C VAL A 74 0.83 -0.85 -5.63
N PRO A 75 -0.45 -0.50 -5.40
CA PRO A 75 -1.03 -0.61 -4.06
C PRO A 75 -1.15 -2.06 -3.58
N VAL A 76 -1.27 -3.03 -4.50
CA VAL A 76 -1.35 -4.45 -4.14
C VAL A 76 -0.06 -4.92 -3.47
N ARG A 77 1.10 -4.63 -4.07
CA ARG A 77 2.41 -5.00 -3.49
C ARG A 77 2.64 -4.34 -2.14
N ALA A 78 2.33 -3.04 -2.02
CA ALA A 78 2.45 -2.33 -0.75
C ALA A 78 1.55 -2.93 0.35
N LEU A 79 0.29 -3.25 0.02
CA LEU A 79 -0.64 -3.90 0.95
C LEU A 79 -0.18 -5.28 1.39
N GLU A 80 0.44 -6.07 0.52
CA GLU A 80 0.99 -7.39 0.87
C GLU A 80 2.10 -7.27 1.92
N VAL A 81 3.00 -6.31 1.74
CA VAL A 81 4.06 -6.02 2.71
C VAL A 81 3.49 -5.56 4.05
N MET A 82 2.55 -4.62 4.04
CA MET A 82 1.91 -4.11 5.28
C MET A 82 1.21 -5.23 6.06
N LYS A 83 0.49 -6.12 5.36
CA LYS A 83 -0.15 -7.29 6.00
C LYS A 83 0.87 -8.25 6.61
N ARG A 84 1.98 -8.50 5.90
CA ARG A 84 3.06 -9.34 6.41
C ARG A 84 3.64 -8.75 7.68
N LEU A 85 3.91 -7.44 7.69
CA LEU A 85 4.44 -6.73 8.84
C LEU A 85 3.49 -6.81 10.05
N LEU A 86 2.18 -6.62 9.86
CA LEU A 86 1.20 -6.76 10.94
C LEU A 86 1.16 -8.18 11.52
N ASN A 87 1.28 -9.21 10.67
CA ASN A 87 1.37 -10.59 11.13
C ASN A 87 2.65 -10.83 11.93
N ASP A 88 3.80 -10.32 11.46
CA ASP A 88 5.07 -10.45 12.16
C ASP A 88 5.01 -9.80 13.55
N ILE A 89 4.42 -8.60 13.65
CA ILE A 89 4.18 -7.90 14.93
C ILE A 89 3.25 -8.73 15.83
N ALA A 90 2.15 -9.25 15.30
CA ALA A 90 1.20 -10.06 16.06
C ALA A 90 1.85 -11.34 16.62
N GLU A 91 2.67 -12.01 15.81
CA GLU A 91 3.42 -13.20 16.25
C GLU A 91 4.43 -12.86 17.36
N GLU A 92 5.16 -11.75 17.22
CA GLU A 92 6.13 -11.30 18.23
C GLU A 92 5.43 -11.01 19.56
N LYS A 93 4.35 -10.22 19.54
CA LYS A 93 3.56 -9.90 20.74
C LYS A 93 2.92 -11.14 21.37
N SER A 94 2.49 -12.10 20.57
CA SER A 94 1.98 -13.38 21.07
C SER A 94 3.06 -14.17 21.81
N LYS A 95 4.29 -14.24 21.28
CA LYS A 95 5.43 -14.91 21.92
C LYS A 95 5.86 -14.21 23.22
N GLU A 96 5.88 -12.87 23.23
CA GLU A 96 6.14 -12.06 24.43
C GLU A 96 5.11 -12.37 25.53
N ALA A 97 3.82 -12.33 25.18
CA ALA A 97 2.73 -12.60 26.12
C ALA A 97 2.77 -14.03 26.69
N MET A 98 3.04 -15.03 25.85
CA MET A 98 3.18 -16.43 26.28
C MET A 98 4.34 -16.60 27.27
N THR A 99 5.47 -15.95 27.01
CA THR A 99 6.65 -16.01 27.88
C THR A 99 6.37 -15.34 29.23
N ALA A 100 5.66 -14.21 29.24
CA ALA A 100 5.25 -13.52 30.45
C ALA A 100 4.31 -14.38 31.32
N LEU A 101 3.37 -15.10 30.70
CA LEU A 101 2.47 -16.01 31.42
C LEU A 101 3.22 -17.17 32.07
N LEU A 102 4.13 -17.83 31.34
CA LEU A 102 4.94 -18.92 31.88
C LEU A 102 5.85 -18.47 33.03
N ALA A 103 6.38 -17.24 32.96
CA ALA A 103 7.19 -16.67 34.04
C ALA A 103 6.35 -16.36 35.30
N PHE A 104 5.08 -16.00 35.14
CA PHE A 104 4.16 -15.77 36.26
C PHE A 104 3.75 -17.06 36.97
N GLU A 105 3.53 -18.17 36.24
CA GLU A 105 3.18 -19.47 36.83
C GLU A 105 4.36 -20.14 37.56
N ALA A 106 5.59 -19.69 37.35
CA ALA A 106 6.80 -20.23 37.98
C ALA A 106 7.17 -19.55 39.32
N VAL A 107 6.40 -18.54 39.77
CA VAL A 107 6.57 -17.79 41.03
C VAL A 107 5.48 -18.18 42.02
#